data_AF-A0A5C5XQN1-F1
#
_entry.id   AF-A0A5C5XQN1-F1
#
_cell.length_a   1.000
_cell.length_b   1.000
_cell.length_c   1.000
_cell.angle_alpha   90.00
_cell.angle_beta   90.00
_cell.angle_gamma   90.00
#
_symmetry.space_group_name_H-M   'P 1'
#
loop_
_entity.id
_entity.type
_entity.pdbx_description
1 polymer ?
#
loop_
_entity_poly.entity_id
_entity_poly.type
_entity_poly.pdbx_seq_one_letter_code
_entity_poly.pdbx_strand_id
1 'polypeptide(L)'
;MPWNCSSCGESTELGYNVCRTCGACRPGAEPPPPSQRVVRDPIQFSIARLLAAIFWLACGLAFIFHFGATVLDNDAEIGLLGSSSAIFLFFGATVGTVFCGRKGAFIGVLVGGIVGFMIPVVVALLYIAYMIAIGEDWFPGVAD
;
A
#
# COMPACT_ATOMS: atom_id res chain seq x y z
N MET A 1 -7.07 -25.10 -27.37
CA MET A 1 -7.99 -23.94 -27.27
C MET A 1 -8.08 -23.54 -25.81
N PRO A 2 -8.01 -22.23 -25.47
CA PRO A 2 -8.36 -21.76 -24.13
C PRO A 2 -9.80 -22.18 -23.81
N TRP A 3 -10.11 -22.46 -22.54
CA TRP A 3 -11.45 -22.86 -22.13
C TRP A 3 -11.91 -22.05 -20.92
N ASN A 4 -13.20 -21.72 -20.88
CA ASN A 4 -13.79 -21.00 -19.76
C ASN A 4 -14.23 -21.97 -18.67
N CYS A 5 -13.84 -21.68 -17.45
CA CYS A 5 -14.21 -22.49 -16.30
C CYS A 5 -15.71 -22.38 -16.02
N SER A 6 -16.44 -23.50 -16.02
CA SER A 6 -17.87 -23.54 -15.71
C SER A 6 -18.18 -23.22 -14.23
N SER A 7 -17.19 -23.34 -13.34
CA SER A 7 -17.35 -23.01 -11.91
C SER A 7 -17.18 -21.54 -11.59
N CYS A 8 -16.16 -20.87 -12.15
CA CYS A 8 -15.80 -19.50 -11.77
C CYS A 8 -15.84 -18.49 -12.93
N GLY A 9 -16.13 -18.93 -14.17
CA GLY A 9 -16.22 -18.06 -15.35
C GLY A 9 -14.88 -17.58 -15.91
N GLU A 10 -13.76 -17.90 -15.28
CA GLU A 10 -12.44 -17.42 -15.70
C GLU A 10 -11.86 -18.22 -16.87
N SER A 11 -11.14 -17.55 -17.77
CA SER A 11 -10.51 -18.17 -18.94
C SER A 11 -9.18 -18.84 -18.56
N THR A 12 -9.04 -20.12 -18.89
CA THR A 12 -7.84 -20.90 -18.60
C THR A 12 -6.90 -20.96 -19.81
N GLU A 13 -5.59 -20.87 -19.55
CA GLU A 13 -4.54 -20.96 -20.58
C GLU A 13 -4.50 -22.33 -21.28
N LEU A 14 -3.98 -22.35 -22.52
CA LEU A 14 -3.82 -23.57 -23.31
C LEU A 14 -2.88 -24.57 -22.60
N GLY A 15 -3.30 -25.84 -22.55
CA GLY A 15 -2.49 -26.95 -22.02
C GLY A 15 -2.81 -27.34 -20.57
N TYR A 16 -3.65 -26.58 -19.86
CA TYR A 16 -4.08 -26.91 -18.50
C TYR A 16 -5.45 -27.60 -18.48
N ASN A 17 -5.52 -28.74 -17.79
CA ASN A 17 -6.74 -29.52 -17.59
C ASN A 17 -7.52 -29.10 -16.33
N VAL A 18 -6.98 -28.17 -15.54
CA VAL A 18 -7.53 -27.73 -14.26
C VAL A 18 -7.50 -26.20 -14.20
N CYS A 19 -8.57 -25.59 -13.70
CA CYS A 19 -8.67 -24.14 -13.51
C CYS A 19 -7.68 -23.65 -12.46
N ARG A 20 -6.87 -22.63 -12.77
CA ARG A 20 -5.89 -22.05 -11.84
C ARG A 20 -6.51 -21.32 -10.65
N THR A 21 -7.76 -20.88 -10.78
CA THR A 21 -8.43 -20.05 -9.78
C THR A 21 -9.24 -20.89 -8.81
N CYS A 22 -10.13 -21.75 -9.31
CA CYS A 22 -11.01 -22.56 -8.46
C CYS A 22 -10.63 -24.04 -8.38
N GLY A 23 -9.65 -24.51 -9.17
CA GLY A 23 -9.25 -25.92 -9.17
C GLY A 23 -10.24 -26.87 -9.86
N ALA A 24 -11.30 -26.37 -10.51
CA ALA A 24 -12.25 -27.20 -11.23
C ALA A 24 -11.59 -27.87 -12.45
N CYS A 25 -11.95 -29.12 -12.71
CA CYS A 25 -11.48 -29.86 -13.88
C CYS A 25 -12.17 -29.38 -15.15
N ARG A 26 -11.46 -29.47 -16.28
CA ARG A 26 -12.02 -29.16 -17.59
C ARG A 26 -13.20 -30.10 -17.91
N PRO A 27 -14.32 -29.59 -18.43
CA PRO A 27 -15.45 -30.44 -18.85
C PRO A 27 -14.98 -31.51 -19.84
N GLY A 28 -15.21 -32.78 -19.51
CA GLY A 28 -14.80 -33.93 -20.31
C GLY A 28 -13.36 -34.43 -20.09
N ALA A 29 -12.57 -33.79 -19.22
CA ALA A 29 -11.30 -34.35 -18.79
C ALA A 29 -11.52 -35.41 -17.70
N GLU A 30 -10.76 -36.50 -17.78
CA GLU A 30 -10.74 -37.52 -16.73
C GLU A 30 -10.21 -36.91 -15.42
N PRO A 31 -10.86 -37.15 -14.28
CA PRO A 31 -10.40 -36.60 -13.00
C PRO A 31 -8.97 -37.09 -12.72
N PRO A 32 -8.04 -36.20 -12.32
CA PRO A 32 -6.66 -36.57 -12.09
C PRO A 32 -6.57 -37.60 -10.95
N PRO A 33 -5.56 -38.50 -11.00
CA PRO A 33 -5.31 -39.45 -9.93
C PRO A 33 -5.10 -38.70 -8.60
N PRO A 34 -5.49 -39.30 -7.45
CA PRO A 34 -5.45 -38.63 -6.16
C PRO A 34 -4.05 -38.08 -5.78
N SER A 35 -2.98 -38.68 -6.31
CA SER A 35 -1.59 -38.22 -6.14
C SER A 35 -1.26 -36.89 -6.82
N GLN A 36 -2.05 -36.44 -7.79
CA GLN A 36 -1.87 -35.17 -8.52
C GLN A 36 -2.85 -34.08 -8.12
N ARG A 37 -3.71 -34.32 -7.12
CA ARG A 37 -4.50 -33.24 -6.53
C ARG A 37 -3.55 -32.33 -5.77
N VAL A 38 -3.08 -31.28 -6.45
CA VAL A 38 -2.42 -30.15 -5.80
C VAL A 38 -3.48 -29.49 -4.93
N VAL A 39 -3.58 -29.94 -3.68
CA VAL A 39 -4.34 -29.26 -2.64
C VAL A 39 -3.61 -27.94 -2.42
N ARG A 40 -4.10 -26.88 -3.07
CA ARG A 40 -3.72 -25.53 -2.65
C ARG A 40 -4.42 -25.31 -1.32
N ASP A 41 -3.69 -25.53 -0.23
CA ASP A 41 -4.17 -25.15 1.09
C ASP A 41 -4.40 -23.63 1.09
N PRO A 42 -5.65 -23.15 1.25
CA PRO A 42 -5.94 -21.72 1.31
C PRO A 42 -5.20 -21.04 2.47
N ILE A 43 -4.77 -21.82 3.47
CA ILE A 43 -4.06 -21.39 4.67
C ILE A 43 -2.66 -20.83 4.35
N GLN A 44 -1.91 -21.44 3.42
CA GLN A 44 -0.55 -20.97 3.11
C GLN A 44 -0.52 -19.59 2.43
N PHE A 45 -1.52 -19.30 1.59
CA PHE A 45 -1.64 -17.98 0.95
C PHE A 45 -1.98 -16.87 1.96
N SER A 46 -2.67 -17.21 3.04
CA SER A 46 -3.02 -16.26 4.12
C SER A 46 -1.83 -15.95 5.02
N ILE A 47 -0.99 -16.94 5.34
CA ILE A 47 0.16 -16.74 6.25
C ILE A 47 1.24 -15.87 5.58
N ALA A 48 1.57 -16.11 4.32
CA ALA A 48 2.58 -15.30 3.61
C ALA A 48 2.19 -13.81 3.53
N ARG A 49 0.89 -13.54 3.33
CA ARG A 49 0.34 -12.17 3.33
C ARG A 49 0.37 -11.53 4.72
N LEU A 50 0.05 -12.31 5.76
CA LEU A 50 0.12 -11.85 7.14
C LEU A 50 1.56 -11.52 7.56
N LEU A 51 2.51 -12.40 7.25
CA LEU A 51 3.93 -12.18 7.53
C LEU A 51 4.48 -10.95 6.80
N ALA A 52 4.09 -10.76 5.54
CA ALA A 52 4.43 -9.54 4.80
C ALA A 52 3.85 -8.29 5.47
N ALA A 53 2.57 -8.32 5.89
CA ALA A 53 1.94 -7.19 6.58
C ALA A 53 2.64 -6.87 7.92
N ILE A 54 2.98 -7.89 8.72
CA ILE A 54 3.71 -7.72 9.99
C ILE A 54 5.11 -7.14 9.75
N PHE A 55 5.84 -7.65 8.76
CA PHE A 55 7.16 -7.15 8.40
C PHE A 55 7.11 -5.66 8.00
N TRP A 56 6.14 -5.28 7.15
CA TRP A 56 5.96 -3.89 6.75
C TRP A 56 5.56 -2.98 7.90
N LEU A 57 4.70 -3.44 8.83
CA LEU A 57 4.36 -2.70 10.05
C LEU A 57 5.59 -2.47 10.94
N ALA A 58 6.42 -3.49 11.12
CA ALA A 58 7.64 -3.39 11.91
C ALA A 58 8.64 -2.40 11.28
N CYS A 59 8.84 -2.45 9.96
CA CYS A 59 9.67 -1.47 9.25
C CYS A 59 9.13 -0.04 9.36
N GLY A 60 7.81 0.15 9.22
CA GLY A 60 7.17 1.46 9.38
C GLY A 60 7.34 2.04 10.79
N LEU A 61 7.13 1.21 11.83
CA LEU A 61 7.36 1.59 13.23
C LEU A 61 8.82 1.94 13.49
N ALA A 62 9.76 1.12 13.04
CA ALA A 62 11.19 1.39 13.20
C ALA A 62 11.60 2.71 12.53
N PHE A 63 11.04 3.01 11.35
CA PHE A 63 11.26 4.27 10.67
C PHE A 63 10.70 5.47 11.45
N ILE A 64 9.47 5.35 12.00
CA ILE A 64 8.87 6.39 12.85
C ILE A 64 9.72 6.65 14.10
N PHE A 65 10.19 5.60 14.78
CA PHE A 65 11.02 5.74 15.99
C PHE A 65 12.38 6.37 15.69
N HIS A 66 13.05 5.92 14.62
CA HIS A 66 14.32 6.51 14.20
C HIS A 66 14.15 7.99 13.82
N PHE A 67 13.03 8.32 13.17
CA PHE A 67 12.74 9.68 12.75
C PHE A 67 12.32 10.60 13.90
N GLY A 68 11.49 10.09 14.83
CA GLY A 68 11.12 10.80 16.05
C GLY A 68 12.35 11.16 16.89
N ALA A 69 13.34 10.27 16.95
CA ALA A 69 14.62 10.56 17.57
C ALA A 69 15.38 11.69 16.83
N THR A 70 15.43 11.67 15.49
CA THR A 70 16.12 12.73 14.72
C THR A 70 15.45 14.11 14.75
N VAL A 71 14.12 14.15 14.90
CA VAL A 71 13.35 15.41 15.00
C VAL A 71 13.44 16.01 16.40
N LEU A 72 13.56 15.17 17.43
CA LEU A 72 13.76 15.63 18.81
C LEU A 72 15.17 16.20 19.04
N ASP A 73 16.15 15.81 18.24
CA ASP A 73 17.57 16.15 18.44
C ASP A 73 18.07 17.37 17.64
N ASN A 74 17.32 17.94 16.69
CA ASN A 74 17.82 19.09 15.91
C ASN A 74 16.72 20.10 15.58
N ASP A 75 17.08 21.38 15.65
CA ASP A 75 16.38 22.57 15.11
C ASP A 75 16.24 22.53 13.56
N ALA A 76 15.84 21.39 12.99
CA ALA A 76 15.94 21.08 11.56
C ALA A 76 14.60 21.30 10.84
N GLU A 77 14.27 22.56 10.56
CA GLU A 77 13.10 22.95 9.74
C GLU A 77 13.12 22.36 8.31
N ILE A 78 14.26 21.89 7.82
CA ILE A 78 14.44 21.49 6.41
C ILE A 78 14.22 19.97 6.20
N GLY A 79 14.22 19.16 7.26
CA GLY A 79 14.05 17.69 7.18
C GLY A 79 12.58 17.21 7.10
N LEU A 80 11.62 18.08 7.38
CA LEU A 80 10.21 17.72 7.61
C LEU A 80 9.40 17.56 6.30
N LEU A 81 9.76 18.28 5.24
CA LEU A 81 9.05 18.26 3.95
C LEU A 81 9.43 17.07 3.04
N GLY A 82 10.68 16.59 3.14
CA GLY A 82 11.14 15.44 2.35
C GLY A 82 10.70 14.07 2.90
N SER A 83 10.37 14.00 4.18
CA SER A 83 10.15 12.74 4.93
C SER A 83 8.68 12.35 5.07
N SER A 84 7.79 13.33 5.19
CA SER A 84 6.34 13.11 5.22
C SER A 84 5.83 12.44 3.94
N SER A 85 6.29 12.90 2.77
CA SER A 85 5.94 12.30 1.47
C SER A 85 6.36 10.83 1.35
N ALA A 86 7.52 10.43 1.92
CA ALA A 86 7.96 9.04 1.94
C ALA A 86 7.00 8.15 2.73
N ILE A 87 6.55 8.57 3.91
CA ILE A 87 5.64 7.78 4.77
C ILE A 87 4.33 7.47 4.02
N PHE A 88 3.75 8.46 3.34
CA PHE A 88 2.51 8.23 2.60
C PHE A 88 2.72 7.42 1.31
N LEU A 89 3.86 7.56 0.62
CA LEU A 89 4.23 6.69 -0.50
C LEU A 89 4.34 5.23 -0.06
N PHE A 90 4.99 4.97 1.08
CA PHE A 90 5.14 3.63 1.65
C PHE A 90 3.81 3.05 2.11
N PHE A 91 3.02 3.82 2.88
CA PHE A 91 1.72 3.37 3.36
C PHE A 91 0.75 3.08 2.22
N GLY A 92 0.76 3.95 1.20
CA GLY A 92 0.01 3.75 -0.03
C GLY A 92 0.42 2.45 -0.73
N ALA A 93 1.71 2.19 -0.91
CA ALA A 93 2.22 0.95 -1.52
C ALA A 93 1.75 -0.31 -0.77
N THR A 94 1.81 -0.28 0.57
CA THR A 94 1.44 -1.41 1.42
C THR A 94 -0.07 -1.68 1.38
N VAL A 95 -0.91 -0.66 1.52
CA VAL A 95 -2.37 -0.82 1.40
C VAL A 95 -2.72 -1.33 -0.01
N GLY A 96 -2.12 -0.73 -1.03
CA GLY A 96 -2.31 -1.15 -2.41
C GLY A 96 -1.96 -2.61 -2.66
N THR A 97 -0.79 -3.07 -2.18
CA THR A 97 -0.36 -4.48 -2.34
C THR A 97 -1.28 -5.46 -1.63
N VAL A 98 -1.77 -5.13 -0.44
CA VAL A 98 -2.65 -6.00 0.35
C VAL A 98 -4.00 -6.22 -0.33
N PHE A 99 -4.62 -5.15 -0.85
CA PHE A 99 -5.98 -5.24 -1.41
C PHE A 99 -6.02 -5.67 -2.89
N CYS A 100 -5.05 -5.25 -3.70
CA CYS A 100 -5.11 -5.45 -5.15
C CYS A 100 -3.84 -6.09 -5.75
N GLY A 101 -2.96 -6.65 -4.91
CA GLY A 101 -1.74 -7.31 -5.36
C GLY A 101 -0.79 -6.36 -6.10
N ARG A 102 -0.07 -6.85 -7.12
CA ARG A 102 0.97 -6.07 -7.81
C ARG A 102 0.44 -4.80 -8.49
N LYS A 103 -0.78 -4.84 -9.06
CA LYS A 103 -1.41 -3.65 -9.67
C LYS A 103 -1.85 -2.65 -8.60
N GLY A 104 -2.28 -3.15 -7.45
CA GLY A 104 -2.59 -2.35 -6.28
C GLY A 104 -1.40 -1.58 -5.72
N ALA A 105 -0.20 -2.17 -5.73
CA ALA A 105 1.02 -1.51 -5.29
C ALA A 105 1.25 -0.16 -5.97
N PHE A 106 1.12 -0.14 -7.31
CA PHE A 106 1.35 1.07 -8.11
C PHE A 106 0.29 2.14 -7.86
N ILE A 107 -0.98 1.74 -7.81
CA ILE A 107 -2.08 2.67 -7.50
C ILE A 107 -1.92 3.23 -6.08
N GLY A 108 -1.53 2.37 -5.15
CA GLY A 108 -1.25 2.71 -3.78
C GLY A 108 -0.13 3.75 -3.63
N VAL A 109 1.02 3.54 -4.30
CA VAL A 109 2.11 4.52 -4.32
C VAL A 109 1.64 5.86 -4.90
N LEU A 110 0.90 5.86 -6.01
CA LEU A 110 0.40 7.08 -6.63
C LEU A 110 -0.53 7.86 -5.70
N VAL A 111 -1.53 7.19 -5.13
CA VAL A 111 -2.48 7.81 -4.20
C VAL A 111 -1.77 8.27 -2.93
N GLY A 112 -0.89 7.44 -2.38
CA GLY A 112 -0.07 7.78 -1.22
C GLY A 112 0.80 9.01 -1.45
N GLY A 113 1.47 9.10 -2.60
CA GLY A 113 2.27 10.27 -2.97
C GLY A 113 1.45 11.54 -3.08
N ILE A 114 0.29 11.47 -3.73
CA ILE A 114 -0.62 12.63 -3.87
C ILE A 114 -1.11 13.10 -2.50
N VAL A 115 -1.61 12.18 -1.67
CA VAL A 115 -2.12 12.49 -0.33
C VAL A 115 -1.01 13.05 0.56
N GLY A 116 0.17 12.42 0.54
CA GLY A 116 1.30 12.85 1.33
C GLY A 116 1.90 14.19 0.94
N PHE A 117 1.76 14.58 -0.33
CA PHE A 117 2.15 15.92 -0.78
C PHE A 117 1.07 16.96 -0.46
N MET A 118 -0.20 16.62 -0.61
CA MET A 118 -1.30 17.57 -0.41
C MET A 118 -1.54 17.93 1.06
N ILE A 119 -1.35 16.99 1.99
CA ILE A 119 -1.58 17.25 3.43
C ILE A 119 -0.71 18.40 3.96
N PRO A 120 0.62 18.42 3.78
CA PRO A 120 1.46 19.54 4.21
C PRO A 120 1.04 20.88 3.60
N VAL A 121 0.67 20.88 2.31
CA VAL A 121 0.22 22.10 1.62
C VAL A 121 -1.07 22.63 2.24
N VAL A 122 -2.05 21.75 2.48
CA VAL A 122 -3.33 22.14 3.10
C VAL A 122 -3.12 22.64 4.53
N VAL A 123 -2.27 21.96 5.32
CA VAL A 123 -1.96 22.40 6.69
C VAL A 123 -1.25 23.75 6.69
N ALA A 124 -0.30 23.98 5.79
CA ALA A 124 0.37 25.27 5.64
C ALA A 124 -0.62 26.39 5.27
N LEU A 125 -1.53 26.14 4.33
CA LEU A 125 -2.57 27.11 3.96
C LEU A 125 -3.54 27.42 5.11
N LEU A 126 -3.96 26.39 5.85
CA LEU A 126 -4.81 26.57 7.04
C LEU A 126 -4.09 27.34 8.14
N TYR A 127 -2.80 27.08 8.35
CA TYR A 127 -1.98 27.82 9.30
C TYR A 127 -1.86 29.29 8.90
N ILE A 128 -1.57 29.59 7.63
CA ILE A 128 -1.54 30.97 7.11
C ILE A 128 -2.90 31.66 7.33
N ALA A 129 -4.00 30.97 7.00
CA ALA A 129 -5.35 31.51 7.20
C ALA A 129 -5.66 31.77 8.68
N TYR A 130 -5.24 30.86 9.57
CA TYR A 130 -5.34 31.03 11.02
C TYR A 130 -4.56 32.26 11.51
N MET A 131 -3.33 32.44 11.04
CA MET A 131 -2.50 33.60 11.38
C MET A 131 -3.12 34.93 10.92
N ILE A 132 -3.71 34.96 9.72
CA ILE A 132 -4.46 36.13 9.22
C ILE A 132 -5.68 36.43 10.10
N ALA A 133 -6.37 35.39 10.57
CA ALA A 133 -7.58 35.54 11.38
C ALA A 133 -7.30 36.08 12.79
N ILE A 134 -6.16 35.75 13.39
CA ILE A 134 -5.77 36.22 14.73
C ILE A 134 -5.12 37.61 14.72
N GLY A 135 -4.69 38.09 13.55
CA GLY A 135 -4.12 39.44 13.41
C GLY A 135 -2.73 39.61 14.03
N GLU A 136 -1.96 38.53 14.19
CA GLU A 136 -0.57 38.63 14.63
C GLU A 136 0.33 39.02 13.44
N ASP A 137 1.07 40.12 13.61
CA ASP A 137 1.91 40.71 12.59
C ASP A 137 3.10 39.78 12.28
N TRP A 138 3.22 39.36 11.02
CA TRP A 138 4.24 38.43 10.51
C TRP A 138 5.69 38.87 10.70
N PHE A 139 5.93 40.13 11.03
CA PHE A 139 7.27 40.69 11.13
C PHE A 139 7.41 41.44 12.46
N PRO A 140 7.92 40.77 13.51
CA PRO A 140 8.42 41.48 14.68
C PRO A 140 9.60 42.34 14.24
N GLY A 141 9.35 43.59 13.84
CA GLY A 141 10.40 44.52 13.41
C GLY A 141 10.06 45.55 12.32
N VAL A 142 8.81 45.65 11.85
CA VAL A 142 8.39 46.72 10.90
C VAL A 142 7.37 47.67 11.55
N ALA A 143 7.46 47.83 12.86
CA ALA A 143 6.85 48.96 13.55
C ALA A 143 7.98 49.92 13.92
N ASP A 144 7.91 51.13 13.34
CA ASP A 144 8.87 52.22 13.54
C ASP A 144 9.09 52.60 15.01
#